data_AF-A0A355TRR5-F1
#
_entry.id   AF-A0A355TRR5-F1
#
_cell.length_a   1.000
_cell.length_b   1.000
_cell.length_c   1.000
_cell.angle_alpha   90.00
_cell.angle_beta   90.00
_cell.angle_gamma   90.00
#
_symmetry.space_group_name_H-M   'P 1'
#
loop_
_entity.id
_entity.type
_entity.pdbx_description
1 polymer ?
#
loop_
_entity_poly.entity_id
_entity_poly.type
_entity_poly.pdbx_seq_one_letter_code
_entity_poly.pdbx_strand_id
1 'polypeptide(L)'
;MLNAGNSQAAASLWAALQTVPALKEVLRSGWLRVGLNHPESVAAHSWGVAVLALSLCPANLDRAKVVEIALVHDWAEAMVGDLTPYDQVAPQDKAGRESSAFKQISGPLPNGHLMQERFQEYQANATKEAQFVHALDKLDMALQAAAYAKEFSSISFAEFVESAHTYLAQKLTEPEALALSQLVDCASSRPFGEVPEAAACS
;
A
#
# COMPACT_ATOMS: atom_id res chain seq x y z
N MET A 1 -8.26 17.01 -22.25
CA MET A 1 -9.62 16.69 -22.72
C MET A 1 -9.55 15.36 -23.46
N LEU A 2 -10.41 14.39 -23.11
CA LEU A 2 -10.47 13.08 -23.77
C LEU A 2 -11.00 13.27 -25.19
N ASN A 3 -10.14 13.08 -26.19
CA ASN A 3 -10.46 13.37 -27.58
C ASN A 3 -11.30 12.20 -28.15
N ALA A 4 -12.62 12.34 -28.11
CA ALA A 4 -13.61 11.28 -28.42
C ALA A 4 -13.69 10.88 -29.92
N GLY A 5 -12.78 11.34 -30.78
CA GLY A 5 -12.79 11.07 -32.23
C GLY A 5 -12.08 9.78 -32.66
N ASN A 6 -11.36 9.10 -31.76
CA ASN A 6 -10.58 7.89 -32.08
C ASN A 6 -11.08 6.70 -31.25
N SER A 7 -11.82 5.79 -31.89
CA SER A 7 -12.40 4.59 -31.25
C SER A 7 -11.34 3.68 -30.61
N GLN A 8 -10.14 3.60 -31.19
CA GLN A 8 -9.03 2.85 -30.62
C GLN A 8 -8.51 3.49 -29.32
N ALA A 9 -8.38 4.83 -29.31
CA ALA A 9 -7.95 5.55 -28.11
C ALA A 9 -8.99 5.44 -26.99
N ALA A 10 -10.28 5.51 -27.33
CA ALA A 10 -11.36 5.29 -26.36
C ALA A 10 -11.35 3.87 -25.78
N ALA A 11 -11.12 2.84 -26.60
CA ALA A 11 -11.01 1.46 -26.15
C ALA A 11 -9.80 1.23 -25.22
N SER A 12 -8.62 1.77 -25.56
CA SER A 12 -7.43 1.66 -24.71
C SER A 12 -7.60 2.40 -23.39
N LEU A 13 -8.20 3.60 -23.41
CA LEU A 13 -8.53 4.33 -22.18
C LEU A 13 -9.53 3.56 -21.32
N TRP A 14 -10.57 3.00 -21.92
CA TRP A 14 -11.54 2.18 -21.22
C TRP A 14 -10.88 0.98 -20.54
N ALA A 15 -10.05 0.23 -21.26
CA ALA A 15 -9.31 -0.91 -20.71
C ALA A 15 -8.43 -0.50 -19.51
N ALA A 16 -7.72 0.63 -19.61
CA ALA A 16 -6.97 1.17 -18.49
C ALA A 16 -7.88 1.52 -17.29
N LEU A 17 -8.98 2.22 -17.52
CA LEU A 17 -9.91 2.63 -16.46
C LEU A 17 -10.65 1.46 -15.80
N GLN A 18 -10.86 0.34 -16.51
CA GLN A 18 -11.43 -0.87 -15.93
C GLN A 18 -10.56 -1.50 -14.84
N THR A 19 -9.26 -1.17 -14.79
CA THR A 19 -8.38 -1.65 -13.71
C THR A 19 -8.66 -0.98 -12.37
N VAL A 20 -9.29 0.20 -12.35
CA VAL A 20 -9.68 0.89 -11.10
C VAL A 20 -10.70 0.08 -10.30
N PRO A 21 -11.87 -0.34 -10.85
CA PRO A 21 -12.76 -1.24 -10.13
C PRO A 21 -12.17 -2.65 -9.98
N ALA A 22 -11.33 -3.13 -10.90
CA ALA A 22 -10.71 -4.45 -10.76
C ALA A 22 -9.85 -4.56 -9.48
N LEU A 23 -9.11 -3.51 -9.11
CA LEU A 23 -8.31 -3.48 -7.88
C LEU A 23 -9.17 -3.64 -6.60
N LYS A 24 -10.46 -3.25 -6.66
CA LYS A 24 -11.39 -3.42 -5.53
C LYS A 24 -11.79 -4.87 -5.29
N GLU A 25 -11.63 -5.72 -6.31
CA GLU A 25 -11.92 -7.14 -6.26
C GLU A 25 -10.67 -7.98 -5.95
N VAL A 26 -9.48 -7.39 -5.99
CA VAL A 26 -8.25 -8.07 -5.59
C VAL A 26 -8.18 -8.08 -4.06
N LEU A 27 -8.41 -9.23 -3.46
CA LEU A 27 -8.28 -9.43 -2.02
C LEU A 27 -6.81 -9.51 -1.62
N ARG A 28 -6.46 -8.94 -0.46
CA ARG A 28 -5.09 -8.99 0.08
C ARG A 28 -4.70 -10.42 0.47
N SER A 29 -3.79 -11.01 -0.30
CA SER A 29 -3.36 -12.42 -0.25
C SER A 29 -2.76 -12.81 1.10
N GLY A 30 -2.09 -11.86 1.78
CA GLY A 30 -1.56 -12.07 3.13
C GLY A 30 -2.63 -12.54 4.11
N TRP A 31 -3.81 -11.91 4.10
CA TRP A 31 -4.92 -12.25 5.01
C TRP A 31 -5.60 -13.58 4.63
N LEU A 32 -5.74 -13.86 3.34
CA LEU A 32 -6.26 -15.14 2.85
C LEU A 32 -5.39 -16.31 3.35
N ARG A 33 -4.06 -16.14 3.35
CA ARG A 33 -3.11 -17.17 3.80
C ARG A 33 -3.30 -17.56 5.27
N VAL A 34 -3.68 -16.63 6.14
CA VAL A 34 -3.95 -16.90 7.56
C VAL A 34 -5.39 -17.36 7.82
N GLY A 35 -6.16 -17.61 6.76
CA GLY A 35 -7.50 -18.21 6.85
C GLY A 35 -8.64 -17.20 6.96
N LEU A 36 -8.41 -15.92 6.67
CA LEU A 36 -9.49 -14.94 6.60
C LEU A 36 -10.25 -15.08 5.27
N ASN A 37 -11.56 -15.29 5.31
CA ASN A 37 -12.35 -15.54 4.10
C ASN A 37 -12.79 -14.26 3.37
N HIS A 38 -12.97 -13.16 4.10
CA HIS A 38 -13.44 -11.88 3.57
C HIS A 38 -12.54 -10.73 4.02
N PRO A 39 -11.25 -10.73 3.65
CA PRO A 39 -10.38 -9.61 3.93
C PRO A 39 -10.73 -8.37 3.11
N GLU A 40 -10.09 -7.27 3.48
CA GLU A 40 -9.97 -6.07 2.66
C GLU A 40 -9.42 -6.39 1.26
N SER A 41 -9.74 -5.51 0.32
CA SER A 41 -9.11 -5.50 -0.99
C SER A 41 -7.87 -4.61 -1.01
N VAL A 42 -7.03 -4.80 -2.03
CA VAL A 42 -5.85 -3.96 -2.29
C VAL A 42 -6.26 -2.50 -2.47
N ALA A 43 -7.43 -2.22 -3.04
CA ALA A 43 -7.95 -0.86 -3.13
C ALA A 43 -8.31 -0.25 -1.75
N ALA A 44 -8.80 -1.06 -0.81
CA ALA A 44 -9.09 -0.61 0.55
C ALA A 44 -7.78 -0.31 1.32
N HIS A 45 -6.79 -1.20 1.19
CA HIS A 45 -5.43 -0.98 1.68
C HIS A 45 -4.82 0.31 1.10
N SER A 46 -4.85 0.49 -0.23
CA SER A 46 -4.33 1.69 -0.90
C SER A 46 -5.01 2.98 -0.43
N TRP A 47 -6.31 2.93 -0.13
CA TRP A 47 -7.02 4.04 0.49
C TRP A 47 -6.50 4.34 1.90
N GLY A 48 -6.29 3.30 2.73
CA GLY A 48 -5.71 3.43 4.07
C GLY A 48 -4.33 4.08 4.04
N VAL A 49 -3.43 3.59 3.18
CA VAL A 49 -2.10 4.18 2.96
C VAL A 49 -2.19 5.65 2.54
N ALA A 50 -3.11 6.01 1.63
CA ALA A 50 -3.30 7.40 1.20
C ALA A 50 -3.84 8.32 2.32
N VAL A 51 -4.72 7.80 3.19
CA VAL A 51 -5.22 8.53 4.37
C VAL A 51 -4.10 8.75 5.39
N LEU A 52 -3.27 7.73 5.63
CA LEU A 52 -2.08 7.86 6.47
C LEU A 52 -1.10 8.87 5.88
N ALA A 53 -0.90 8.88 4.56
CA ALA A 53 -0.06 9.86 3.87
C ALA A 53 -0.57 11.30 4.07
N LEU A 54 -1.87 11.53 3.94
CA LEU A 54 -2.47 12.84 4.20
C LEU A 54 -2.29 13.30 5.65
N SER A 55 -2.31 12.36 6.59
CA SER A 55 -2.34 12.61 8.03
C SER A 55 -0.95 12.77 8.65
N LEU A 56 0.01 11.97 8.18
CA LEU A 56 1.31 11.77 8.83
C LEU A 56 2.48 12.34 8.01
N CYS A 57 2.26 12.81 6.77
CA CYS A 57 3.35 13.33 5.95
C CYS A 57 4.09 14.49 6.65
N PRO A 58 5.41 14.35 6.87
CA PRO A 58 6.20 15.39 7.52
C PRO A 58 6.39 16.60 6.61
N ALA A 59 6.63 17.77 7.21
CA ALA A 59 6.66 19.05 6.50
C ALA A 59 7.84 19.22 5.53
N ASN A 60 8.85 18.37 5.62
CA ASN A 60 10.03 18.34 4.75
C ASN A 60 9.86 17.42 3.52
N LEU A 61 8.71 16.74 3.36
CA LEU A 61 8.37 15.94 2.19
C LEU A 61 7.27 16.59 1.36
N ASP A 62 7.26 16.32 0.06
CA ASP A 62 6.16 16.75 -0.81
C ASP A 62 4.93 15.85 -0.57
N ARG A 63 3.97 16.35 0.22
CA ARG A 63 2.74 15.61 0.53
C ARG A 63 1.93 15.23 -0.70
N ALA A 64 1.90 16.07 -1.75
CA ALA A 64 1.15 15.73 -2.96
C ALA A 64 1.78 14.51 -3.63
N LYS A 65 3.11 14.50 -3.74
CA LYS A 65 3.88 13.37 -4.25
C LYS A 65 3.71 12.10 -3.41
N VAL A 66 3.76 12.19 -2.08
CA VAL A 66 3.54 11.04 -1.18
C VAL A 66 2.16 10.42 -1.43
N VAL A 67 1.10 11.25 -1.52
CA VAL A 67 -0.26 10.76 -1.79
C VAL A 67 -0.38 10.18 -3.20
N GLU A 68 0.24 10.80 -4.20
CA GLU A 68 0.28 10.26 -5.56
C GLU A 68 0.95 8.87 -5.60
N ILE A 69 2.09 8.70 -4.91
CA ILE A 69 2.76 7.40 -4.79
C ILE A 69 1.83 6.39 -4.09
N ALA A 70 1.27 6.74 -2.93
CA ALA A 70 0.37 5.87 -2.17
C ALA A 70 -0.84 5.40 -3.00
N LEU A 71 -1.41 6.26 -3.85
CA LEU A 71 -2.56 5.89 -4.69
C LEU A 71 -2.22 4.92 -5.82
N VAL A 72 -0.96 4.88 -6.27
CA VAL A 72 -0.57 4.08 -7.44
C VAL A 72 0.32 2.88 -7.12
N HIS A 73 0.84 2.80 -5.89
CA HIS A 73 1.91 1.86 -5.52
C HIS A 73 1.57 0.38 -5.78
N ASP A 74 0.31 -0.02 -5.55
CA ASP A 74 -0.17 -1.39 -5.78
C ASP A 74 -1.17 -1.49 -6.95
N TRP A 75 -1.38 -0.44 -7.75
CA TRP A 75 -2.40 -0.48 -8.81
C TRP A 75 -2.05 -1.49 -9.92
N ALA A 76 -0.78 -1.88 -10.07
CA ALA A 76 -0.37 -2.97 -10.97
C ALA A 76 -1.04 -4.32 -10.61
N GLU A 77 -1.39 -4.54 -9.35
CA GLU A 77 -2.00 -5.77 -8.83
C GLU A 77 -3.39 -6.03 -9.41
N ALA A 78 -4.06 -4.99 -9.94
CA ALA A 78 -5.29 -5.15 -10.71
C ALA A 78 -5.13 -6.09 -11.93
N MET A 79 -3.91 -6.28 -12.41
CA MET A 79 -3.58 -7.19 -13.51
C MET A 79 -2.77 -8.42 -13.08
N VAL A 80 -1.87 -8.27 -12.10
CA VAL A 80 -0.94 -9.35 -11.71
C VAL A 80 -1.35 -10.11 -10.45
N GLY A 81 -2.36 -9.62 -9.73
CA GLY A 81 -2.74 -10.09 -8.39
C GLY A 81 -1.82 -9.57 -7.29
N ASP A 82 -2.27 -9.66 -6.03
CA ASP A 82 -1.43 -9.38 -4.86
C ASP A 82 -0.45 -10.54 -4.64
N LEU A 83 0.75 -10.40 -5.19
CA LEU A 83 1.83 -11.39 -5.10
C LEU A 83 2.59 -11.22 -3.78
N THR A 84 2.59 -12.27 -2.97
CA THR A 84 3.24 -12.33 -1.66
C THR A 84 4.63 -12.99 -1.74
N PRO A 85 5.46 -12.86 -0.69
CA PRO A 85 6.72 -13.62 -0.59
C PRO A 85 6.55 -15.15 -0.64
N TYR A 86 5.34 -15.67 -0.43
CA TYR A 86 5.04 -17.10 -0.43
C TYR A 86 4.73 -17.67 -1.82
N ASP A 87 4.47 -16.82 -2.81
CA ASP A 87 4.10 -17.23 -4.18
C ASP A 87 5.30 -17.72 -5.03
N GLN A 88 6.49 -17.82 -4.42
CA GLN A 88 7.72 -18.32 -5.05
C GLN A 88 8.11 -17.58 -6.34
N VAL A 89 7.64 -16.35 -6.52
CA VAL A 89 8.06 -15.46 -7.60
C VAL A 89 9.31 -14.71 -7.15
N ALA A 90 10.38 -14.74 -7.94
CA ALA A 90 11.59 -14.01 -7.62
C ALA A 90 11.29 -12.49 -7.56
N PRO A 91 11.91 -11.72 -6.62
CA PRO A 91 11.63 -10.29 -6.50
C PRO A 91 11.81 -9.50 -7.80
N GLN A 92 12.83 -9.84 -8.61
CA GLN A 92 13.05 -9.22 -9.92
C GLN A 92 11.94 -9.56 -10.92
N ASP A 93 11.42 -10.79 -10.88
CA ASP A 93 10.31 -11.20 -11.75
C ASP A 93 9.00 -10.53 -11.34
N LYS A 94 8.74 -10.39 -10.02
CA LYS A 94 7.60 -9.64 -9.47
C LYS A 94 7.65 -8.19 -9.96
N ALA A 95 8.76 -7.49 -9.71
CA ALA A 95 8.96 -6.10 -10.14
C ALA A 95 8.83 -5.93 -11.67
N GLY A 96 9.35 -6.88 -12.46
CA GLY A 96 9.23 -6.87 -13.91
C GLY A 96 7.78 -7.03 -14.41
N ARG A 97 7.00 -7.94 -13.79
CA ARG A 97 5.58 -8.15 -14.08
C ARG A 97 4.77 -6.91 -13.74
N GLU A 98 4.97 -6.37 -12.54
CA GLU A 98 4.30 -5.17 -12.03
C GLU A 98 4.62 -3.94 -12.89
N SER A 99 5.90 -3.72 -13.24
CA SER A 99 6.32 -2.66 -14.17
C SER A 99 5.66 -2.77 -15.53
N SER A 100 5.56 -3.98 -16.07
CA SER A 100 4.93 -4.22 -17.37
C SER A 100 3.43 -3.97 -17.31
N ALA A 101 2.76 -4.45 -16.27
CA ALA A 101 1.33 -4.22 -16.04
C ALA A 101 1.03 -2.72 -15.85
N PHE A 102 1.77 -2.05 -14.97
CA PHE A 102 1.55 -0.63 -14.70
C PHE A 102 1.77 0.23 -15.96
N LYS A 103 2.76 -0.11 -16.80
CA LYS A 103 2.96 0.55 -18.10
C LYS A 103 1.77 0.38 -19.04
N GLN A 104 1.14 -0.80 -19.06
CA GLN A 104 -0.09 -1.06 -19.85
C GLN A 104 -1.28 -0.26 -19.31
N ILE A 105 -1.44 -0.18 -17.99
CA ILE A 105 -2.50 0.61 -17.33
C ILE A 105 -2.34 2.10 -17.63
N SER A 106 -1.15 2.63 -17.36
CA SER A 106 -0.90 4.06 -17.41
C SER A 106 -0.72 4.62 -18.83
N GLY A 107 -0.23 3.83 -19.79
CA GLY A 107 0.08 4.29 -21.14
C GLY A 107 -1.07 5.05 -21.85
N PRO A 108 -2.32 4.55 -21.80
CA PRO A 108 -3.48 5.25 -22.39
C PRO A 108 -4.01 6.44 -21.58
N LEU A 109 -3.55 6.65 -20.33
CA LEU A 109 -4.05 7.71 -19.46
C LEU A 109 -3.38 9.05 -19.80
N PRO A 110 -4.14 10.18 -19.82
CA PRO A 110 -3.56 11.50 -20.09
C PRO A 110 -2.39 11.89 -19.16
N ASN A 111 -2.47 11.49 -17.89
CA ASN A 111 -1.43 11.73 -16.87
C ASN A 111 -0.59 10.48 -16.58
N GLY A 112 -0.60 9.50 -17.50
CA GLY A 112 0.06 8.21 -17.31
C GLY A 112 1.57 8.32 -17.06
N HIS A 113 2.25 9.26 -17.70
CA HIS A 113 3.69 9.47 -17.51
C HIS A 113 4.04 9.81 -16.06
N LEU A 114 3.30 10.75 -15.45
CA LEU A 114 3.48 11.12 -14.05
C LEU A 114 3.24 9.93 -13.12
N MET A 115 2.17 9.17 -13.39
CA MET A 115 1.87 7.94 -12.62
C MET A 115 3.00 6.91 -12.75
N GLN A 116 3.58 6.73 -13.94
CA GLN A 116 4.72 5.83 -14.16
C GLN A 116 5.95 6.27 -13.38
N GLU A 117 6.24 7.58 -13.35
CA GLU A 117 7.33 8.13 -12.55
C GLU A 117 7.14 7.83 -11.06
N ARG A 118 5.95 8.07 -10.50
CA ARG A 118 5.62 7.79 -9.09
C ARG A 118 5.76 6.30 -8.77
N PHE A 119 5.27 5.44 -9.66
CA PHE A 119 5.36 3.99 -9.51
C PHE A 119 6.80 3.48 -9.58
N GLN A 120 7.62 4.03 -10.48
CA GLN A 120 9.05 3.69 -10.59
C GLN A 120 9.84 4.17 -9.36
N GLU A 121 9.56 5.37 -8.86
CA GLU A 121 10.16 5.89 -7.62
C GLU A 121 9.87 4.97 -6.43
N TYR A 122 8.63 4.48 -6.31
CA TYR A 122 8.22 3.52 -5.28
C TYR A 122 8.97 2.19 -5.39
N GLN A 123 8.96 1.56 -6.58
CA GLN A 123 9.64 0.28 -6.80
C GLN A 123 11.15 0.37 -6.56
N ALA A 124 11.79 1.46 -7.00
CA ALA A 124 13.21 1.67 -6.80
C ALA A 124 13.56 2.08 -5.36
N ASN A 125 12.56 2.45 -4.55
CA ASN A 125 12.71 2.98 -3.20
C ASN A 125 13.74 4.14 -3.12
N ALA A 126 13.76 4.97 -4.18
CA ALA A 126 14.87 5.87 -4.47
C ALA A 126 14.73 7.27 -3.84
N THR A 127 13.50 7.66 -3.48
CA THR A 127 13.18 8.99 -2.92
C THR A 127 12.73 8.87 -1.47
N LYS A 128 12.84 9.96 -0.71
CA LYS A 128 12.34 9.99 0.67
C LYS A 128 10.82 9.83 0.72
N GLU A 129 10.10 10.37 -0.26
CA GLU A 129 8.65 10.17 -0.39
C GLU A 129 8.31 8.69 -0.62
N ALA A 130 9.03 8.00 -1.50
CA ALA A 130 8.83 6.56 -1.73
C ALA A 130 9.13 5.74 -0.47
N GLN A 131 10.24 6.02 0.21
CA GLN A 131 10.61 5.36 1.47
C GLN A 131 9.57 5.58 2.56
N PHE A 132 9.01 6.79 2.63
CA PHE A 132 7.92 7.09 3.55
C PHE A 132 6.65 6.32 3.21
N VAL A 133 6.27 6.21 1.93
CA VAL A 133 5.10 5.39 1.54
C VAL A 133 5.30 3.91 1.86
N HIS A 134 6.51 3.34 1.67
CA HIS A 134 6.80 1.96 2.11
C HIS A 134 6.58 1.77 3.62
N ALA A 135 6.93 2.77 4.43
CA ALA A 135 6.66 2.73 5.85
C ALA A 135 5.16 2.82 6.17
N LEU A 136 4.41 3.64 5.43
CA LEU A 136 2.96 3.73 5.57
C LEU A 136 2.23 2.46 5.12
N ASP A 137 2.69 1.77 4.06
CA ASP A 137 2.19 0.44 3.66
C ASP A 137 2.28 -0.56 4.82
N LYS A 138 3.44 -0.60 5.50
CA LYS A 138 3.63 -1.47 6.67
C LYS A 138 2.79 -1.05 7.88
N LEU A 139 2.65 0.25 8.12
CA LEU A 139 1.81 0.76 9.20
C LEU A 139 0.34 0.40 8.97
N ASP A 140 -0.18 0.63 7.76
CA ASP A 140 -1.56 0.29 7.41
C ASP A 140 -1.85 -1.20 7.62
N MET A 141 -0.96 -2.06 7.12
CA MET A 141 -1.04 -3.51 7.34
C MET A 141 -1.08 -3.88 8.84
N ALA A 142 -0.27 -3.23 9.67
CA ALA A 142 -0.25 -3.51 11.11
C ALA A 142 -1.50 -3.00 11.84
N LEU A 143 -2.02 -1.82 11.46
CA LEU A 143 -3.28 -1.30 11.98
C LEU A 143 -4.45 -2.21 11.61
N GLN A 144 -4.45 -2.73 10.38
CA GLN A 144 -5.46 -3.68 9.92
C GLN A 144 -5.33 -5.04 10.62
N ALA A 145 -4.11 -5.54 10.86
CA ALA A 145 -3.88 -6.73 11.68
C ALA A 145 -4.47 -6.56 13.09
N ALA A 146 -4.24 -5.42 13.73
CA ALA A 146 -4.80 -5.11 15.05
C ALA A 146 -6.33 -5.01 15.03
N ALA A 147 -6.92 -4.49 13.95
CA ALA A 147 -8.38 -4.46 13.77
C ALA A 147 -8.94 -5.88 13.64
N TYR A 148 -8.34 -6.74 12.81
CA TYR A 148 -8.78 -8.12 12.64
C TYR A 148 -8.57 -8.98 13.88
N ALA A 149 -7.49 -8.79 14.64
CA ALA A 149 -7.25 -9.54 15.88
C ALA A 149 -8.38 -9.37 16.91
N LYS A 150 -9.12 -8.26 16.85
CA LYS A 150 -10.28 -7.98 17.72
C LYS A 150 -11.52 -8.77 17.30
N GLU A 151 -11.70 -8.94 16.00
CA GLU A 151 -12.86 -9.63 15.43
C GLU A 151 -12.65 -11.14 15.35
N PHE A 152 -11.42 -11.60 15.09
CA PHE A 152 -11.08 -12.98 14.78
C PHE A 152 -10.11 -13.59 15.79
N SER A 153 -10.58 -13.87 16.99
CA SER A 153 -9.75 -14.38 18.10
C SER A 153 -9.08 -15.74 17.85
N SER A 154 -9.51 -16.49 16.83
CA SER A 154 -8.95 -17.80 16.47
C SER A 154 -7.82 -17.73 15.44
N ILE A 155 -7.55 -16.55 14.87
CA ILE A 155 -6.51 -16.33 13.87
C ILE A 155 -5.40 -15.49 14.49
N SER A 156 -4.15 -15.88 14.29
CA SER A 156 -3.00 -15.07 14.72
C SER A 156 -2.58 -14.11 13.61
N PHE A 157 -2.45 -12.83 13.96
CA PHE A 157 -1.95 -11.78 13.07
C PHE A 157 -0.57 -11.24 13.48
N ALA A 158 0.08 -11.88 14.46
CA ALA A 158 1.33 -11.40 15.06
C ALA A 158 2.46 -11.26 14.03
N GLU A 159 2.52 -12.14 13.01
CA GLU A 159 3.56 -12.09 11.98
C GLU A 159 3.52 -10.79 11.15
N PHE A 160 2.33 -10.20 10.94
CA PHE A 160 2.19 -8.94 10.18
C PHE A 160 2.68 -7.75 11.01
N VAL A 161 2.33 -7.75 12.30
CA VAL A 161 2.79 -6.75 13.27
C VAL A 161 4.32 -6.80 13.41
N GLU A 162 4.89 -7.99 13.60
CA GLU A 162 6.33 -8.19 13.74
C GLU A 162 7.09 -7.80 12.46
N SER A 163 6.55 -8.12 11.29
CA SER A 163 7.09 -7.70 10.00
C SER A 163 7.12 -6.17 9.87
N ALA A 164 6.05 -5.48 10.28
CA ALA A 164 5.98 -4.02 10.25
C ALA A 164 7.01 -3.38 11.20
N HIS A 165 7.11 -3.86 12.45
CA HIS A 165 8.15 -3.39 13.39
C HIS A 165 9.55 -3.55 12.83
N THR A 166 9.86 -4.74 12.31
CA THR A 166 11.18 -5.05 11.75
C THR A 166 11.53 -4.11 10.62
N TYR A 167 10.58 -3.82 9.72
CA TYR A 167 10.79 -2.91 8.61
C TYR A 167 11.03 -1.47 9.09
N LEU A 168 10.15 -0.95 9.95
CA LEU A 168 10.20 0.43 10.44
C LEU A 168 11.49 0.71 11.22
N ALA A 169 11.93 -0.23 12.05
CA ALA A 169 13.16 -0.10 12.84
C ALA A 169 14.44 -0.08 11.98
N GLN A 170 14.42 -0.69 10.78
CA GLN A 170 15.62 -0.82 9.94
C GLN A 170 15.76 0.26 8.87
N LYS A 171 14.68 0.92 8.45
CA LYS A 171 14.63 1.66 7.17
C LYS A 171 14.39 3.16 7.26
N LEU A 172 13.98 3.70 8.39
CA LEU A 172 13.72 5.14 8.56
C LEU A 172 14.75 5.81 9.49
N THR A 173 14.92 7.13 9.37
CA THR A 173 15.73 7.94 10.31
C THR A 173 15.04 8.09 11.67
N GLU A 174 15.84 8.21 12.73
CA GLU A 174 15.48 8.06 14.16
C GLU A 174 14.12 8.64 14.63
N PRO A 175 13.67 9.88 14.30
CA PRO A 175 12.46 10.41 14.92
C PRO A 175 11.14 9.89 14.31
N GLU A 176 11.07 9.80 12.98
CA GLU A 176 9.86 9.39 12.25
C GLU A 176 9.67 7.87 12.32
N ALA A 177 10.78 7.12 12.22
CA ALA A 177 10.80 5.67 12.41
C ALA A 177 10.21 5.27 13.77
N LEU A 178 10.70 5.94 14.82
CA LEU A 178 10.31 5.68 16.19
C LEU A 178 8.83 5.99 16.40
N ALA A 179 8.36 7.15 15.93
CA ALA A 179 6.95 7.52 16.05
C ALA A 179 6.01 6.53 15.35
N LEU A 180 6.35 6.08 14.13
CA LEU A 180 5.53 5.08 13.42
C LEU A 180 5.59 3.71 14.10
N SER A 181 6.76 3.28 14.59
CA SER A 181 6.87 2.03 15.36
C SER A 181 6.04 2.08 16.63
N GLN A 182 6.06 3.19 17.36
CA GLN A 182 5.23 3.39 18.54
C GLN A 182 3.74 3.27 18.21
N LEU A 183 3.28 3.79 17.06
CA LEU A 183 1.90 3.60 16.62
C LEU A 183 1.55 2.11 16.41
N VAL A 184 2.49 1.32 15.87
CA VAL A 184 2.31 -0.13 15.74
C VAL A 184 2.23 -0.80 17.12
N ASP A 185 3.06 -0.40 18.09
CA ASP A 185 3.00 -0.90 19.47
C ASP A 185 1.64 -0.57 20.14
N CYS A 186 1.17 0.67 20.00
CA CYS A 186 -0.12 1.08 20.54
C CYS A 186 -1.27 0.28 19.89
N ALA A 187 -1.20 0.01 18.59
CA ALA A 187 -2.22 -0.76 17.87
C ALA A 187 -2.28 -2.22 18.33
N SER A 188 -1.12 -2.81 18.59
CA SER A 188 -0.97 -4.23 18.93
C SER A 188 -1.31 -4.56 20.39
N SER A 189 -1.23 -3.57 21.28
CA SER A 189 -1.41 -3.75 22.71
C SER A 189 -2.85 -3.53 23.21
N ARG A 190 -3.77 -2.92 22.43
CA ARG A 190 -5.10 -2.50 22.94
C ARG A 190 -6.28 -2.55 21.93
N PRO A 191 -7.54 -2.65 22.44
CA PRO A 191 -8.76 -2.49 21.64
C PRO A 191 -8.88 -1.11 20.95
N PHE A 192 -9.62 -1.04 19.84
CA PHE A 192 -9.74 0.17 19.01
C PHE A 192 -10.69 1.16 19.68
N GLY A 193 -10.32 2.44 19.77
CA GLY A 193 -11.14 3.50 20.37
C GLY A 193 -10.79 3.89 21.80
N GLU A 194 -9.80 3.24 22.43
CA GLU A 194 -9.20 3.72 23.68
C GLU A 194 -7.97 4.59 23.36
N VAL A 195 -7.96 5.83 23.86
CA VAL A 195 -6.76 6.68 23.78
C VAL A 195 -5.74 6.13 24.78
N PRO A 196 -4.52 5.75 24.34
CA PRO A 196 -3.52 5.25 25.27
C PRO A 196 -3.10 6.34 26.27
N GLU A 197 -2.89 5.93 27.53
CA GLU A 197 -2.10 6.75 28.46
C GLU A 197 -0.65 6.82 27.94
N ALA A 198 -0.03 7.99 28.03
CA ALA A 198 1.27 8.28 27.40
C ALA A 198 2.40 7.26 27.71
N ALA A 199 2.30 6.51 28.82
CA ALA A 199 3.26 5.49 29.23
C ALA A 199 3.14 4.13 28.50
N ALA A 200 2.12 3.94 27.65
CA ALA A 200 1.87 2.67 26.96
C ALA A 200 2.49 2.58 25.56
N CYS A 201 3.05 3.68 25.06
CA CYS A 201 3.64 3.79 23.72
C CYS A 201 5.14 4.14 23.78
N SER A 202 5.80 3.79 24.90
CA SER A 202 7.22 4.09 25.20
C SER A 202 8.04 2.81 25.37
#